data_AF-A0A496N8J1-F1
#
_entry.id   AF-A0A496N8J1-F1
#
_cell.length_a   1.000
_cell.length_b   1.000
_cell.length_c   1.000
_cell.angle_alpha   90.00
_cell.angle_beta   90.00
_cell.angle_gamma   90.00
#
_symmetry.space_group_name_H-M   'P 1'
#
loop_
_entity.id
_entity.type
_entity.pdbx_description
1 polymer ?
#
loop_
_entity_poly.entity_id
_entity_poly.type
_entity_poly.pdbx_seq_one_letter_code
_entity_poly.pdbx_strand_id
1 'polypeptide(L)'
;MHGASSELYDRRFWYEKAGFQKKLFAENFLDRKHCTAFNGACDSELFADVKKAFAENPKLFFYWLTLTSHSSYPESDITNHRLDCAKHELAEGDICNNVRLQVQFFDDLAKLLEQPEMKGVEVIVVGDHMPPIMGDVPLYKAMHWQEVGWLHLKVKS
;
A
#
# COMPACT_ATOMS: atom_id res chain seq x y z
N MET A 1 4.68 2.75 9.60
CA MET A 1 4.79 1.32 9.24
C MET A 1 5.21 1.21 7.79
N HIS A 2 6.05 0.23 7.47
CA HIS A 2 6.45 -0.09 6.10
C HIS A 2 6.84 -1.56 6.00
N GLY A 3 6.54 -2.23 4.88
CA GLY A 3 6.83 -3.66 4.70
C GLY A 3 8.29 -3.99 4.42
N ALA A 4 9.13 -3.00 4.10
CA ALA A 4 10.55 -3.20 3.78
C ALA A 4 11.46 -2.85 4.96
N SER A 5 12.77 -3.12 4.81
CA SER A 5 13.77 -2.84 5.84
C SER A 5 13.78 -1.35 6.23
N SER A 6 13.98 -1.12 7.52
CA SER A 6 14.16 0.21 8.10
C SER A 6 15.38 0.96 7.57
N GLU A 7 16.38 0.25 7.05
CA GLU A 7 17.60 0.84 6.47
C GLU A 7 17.34 1.49 5.10
N LEU A 8 16.27 1.08 4.40
CA LEU A 8 15.91 1.63 3.10
C LEU A 8 15.53 3.11 3.25
N TYR A 9 16.31 3.99 2.59
CA TYR A 9 16.23 5.45 2.68
C TYR A 9 16.45 5.99 4.11
N ASP A 10 17.30 5.35 4.91
CA ASP A 10 17.66 5.76 6.28
C ASP A 10 16.45 5.98 7.21
N ARG A 11 15.31 5.31 6.93
CA ARG A 11 14.06 5.53 7.65
C ARG A 11 14.16 5.18 9.13
N ARG A 12 15.06 4.26 9.48
CA ARG A 12 15.46 3.97 10.86
C ARG A 12 15.78 5.24 11.66
N PHE A 13 16.52 6.16 11.05
CA PHE A 13 16.93 7.43 11.66
C PHE A 13 15.94 8.56 11.34
N TRP A 14 15.49 8.66 10.10
CA TRP A 14 14.63 9.76 9.65
C TRP A 14 13.27 9.78 10.36
N TYR A 15 12.63 8.62 10.59
CA TYR A 15 11.29 8.58 11.21
C TYR A 15 11.32 9.12 12.64
N GLU A 16 12.41 8.87 13.36
CA GLU A 16 12.59 9.37 14.72
C GLU A 16 12.73 10.90 14.73
N LYS A 17 13.53 11.45 13.80
CA LYS A 17 13.66 12.90 13.62
C LYS A 17 12.36 13.57 13.16
N ALA A 18 11.51 12.84 12.45
CA ALA A 18 10.17 13.28 12.06
C ALA A 18 9.15 13.19 13.22
N GLY A 19 9.53 12.67 14.39
CA GLY A 19 8.69 12.62 15.58
C GLY A 19 7.83 11.36 15.72
N PHE A 20 8.04 10.32 14.91
CA PHE A 20 7.34 9.04 15.08
C PHE A 20 7.79 8.34 16.37
N GLN A 21 6.87 8.06 17.29
CA GLN A 21 7.21 7.37 18.54
C GLN A 21 7.37 5.85 18.37
N LYS A 22 6.69 5.26 17.39
CA LYS A 22 6.76 3.82 17.07
C LYS A 22 7.06 3.61 15.60
N LYS A 23 7.99 2.71 15.34
CA LYS A 23 8.50 2.33 14.01
C LYS A 23 8.24 0.83 13.82
N LEU A 24 7.61 0.47 12.70
CA LEU A 24 7.35 -0.92 12.32
C LEU A 24 7.82 -1.11 10.88
N PHE A 25 8.75 -2.04 10.69
CA PHE A 25 9.44 -2.33 9.43
C PHE A 25 9.52 -3.85 9.20
N ALA A 26 10.09 -4.30 8.06
CA ALA A 26 10.23 -5.72 7.74
C ALA A 26 10.81 -6.57 8.88
N GLU A 27 11.74 -5.99 9.65
CA GLU A 27 12.39 -6.62 10.79
C GLU A 27 11.39 -7.01 11.91
N ASN A 28 10.18 -6.43 11.90
CA ASN A 28 9.09 -6.73 12.84
C ASN A 28 8.09 -7.75 12.28
N PHE A 29 8.22 -8.18 11.03
CA PHE A 29 7.22 -8.96 10.30
C PHE A 29 7.77 -10.26 9.72
N LEU A 30 8.84 -10.81 10.32
CA LEU A 30 9.57 -11.98 9.82
C LEU A 30 8.72 -13.25 9.72
N ASP A 31 7.62 -13.33 10.46
CA ASP A 31 6.66 -14.43 10.49
C ASP A 31 5.51 -14.27 9.48
N ARG A 32 5.46 -13.16 8.74
CA ARG A 32 4.40 -12.86 7.77
C ARG A 32 4.74 -13.41 6.39
N LYS A 33 3.75 -13.47 5.51
CA LYS A 33 4.01 -13.72 4.09
C LYS A 33 4.81 -12.54 3.51
N HIS A 34 5.91 -12.86 2.83
CA HIS A 34 6.69 -11.88 2.08
C HIS A 34 6.30 -11.90 0.61
N CYS A 35 6.30 -10.71 0.02
CA CYS A 35 6.06 -10.47 -1.39
C CYS A 35 7.39 -10.14 -2.08
N THR A 36 7.40 -10.16 -3.40
CA THR A 36 8.63 -10.07 -4.19
C THR A 36 9.35 -8.73 -4.00
N ALA A 37 8.58 -7.63 -3.90
CA ALA A 37 9.12 -6.29 -3.67
C ALA A 37 10.00 -6.24 -2.41
N PHE A 38 11.31 -6.08 -2.61
CA PHE A 38 12.35 -6.07 -1.57
C PHE A 38 12.37 -7.29 -0.64
N ASN A 39 11.71 -8.40 -1.03
CA ASN A 39 11.40 -9.51 -0.14
C ASN A 39 10.82 -9.01 1.21
N GLY A 40 9.94 -8.02 1.16
CA GLY A 40 9.30 -7.42 2.33
C GLY A 40 7.94 -8.03 2.62
N ALA A 41 7.39 -7.70 3.78
CA ALA A 41 6.04 -8.14 4.16
C ALA A 41 5.00 -7.62 3.15
N CYS A 42 4.11 -8.51 2.70
CA CYS A 42 3.01 -8.13 1.82
C CYS A 42 2.05 -7.15 2.53
N ASP A 43 1.55 -6.12 1.84
CA ASP A 43 0.61 -5.15 2.43
C ASP A 43 -0.67 -5.82 2.95
N SER A 44 -1.11 -6.93 2.32
CA SER A 44 -2.26 -7.74 2.76
C SER A 44 -2.09 -8.30 4.18
N GLU A 45 -0.86 -8.51 4.64
CA GLU A 45 -0.56 -9.02 5.98
C GLU A 45 -0.56 -7.93 7.06
N LEU A 46 -0.51 -6.65 6.67
CA LEU A 46 -0.27 -5.53 7.58
C LEU A 46 -1.53 -4.80 8.03
N PHE A 47 -2.69 -5.08 7.41
CA PHE A 47 -3.97 -4.48 7.82
C PHE A 47 -4.33 -4.79 9.28
N ALA A 48 -3.96 -5.97 9.78
CA ALA A 48 -4.18 -6.35 11.17
C ALA A 48 -3.42 -5.45 12.16
N ASP A 49 -2.22 -4.99 11.78
CA ASP A 49 -1.42 -4.07 12.60
C ASP A 49 -2.04 -2.66 12.64
N VAL A 50 -2.62 -2.20 11.53
CA VAL A 50 -3.37 -0.93 11.50
C VAL A 50 -4.60 -1.03 12.41
N LYS A 51 -5.39 -2.09 12.26
CA LYS A 51 -6.57 -2.34 13.11
C LYS A 51 -6.19 -2.34 14.59
N LYS A 52 -5.16 -3.11 14.96
CA LYS A 52 -4.67 -3.19 16.34
C LYS A 52 -4.22 -1.83 16.87
N ALA A 53 -3.49 -1.05 16.06
CA ALA A 53 -2.99 0.25 16.49
C ALA A 53 -4.13 1.23 16.83
N PHE A 54 -5.19 1.30 16.02
CA PHE A 54 -6.36 2.13 16.31
C PHE A 54 -7.23 1.58 17.44
N ALA A 55 -7.27 0.26 17.64
CA ALA A 55 -7.94 -0.37 18.78
C ALA A 55 -7.29 0.04 20.13
N GLU A 56 -5.96 0.11 20.15
CA GLU A 56 -5.19 0.36 21.37
C GLU A 56 -5.00 1.86 21.66
N ASN A 57 -5.14 2.73 20.66
CA ASN A 57 -4.78 4.15 20.76
C ASN A 57 -5.92 5.06 20.28
N PRO A 58 -6.71 5.67 21.18
CA PRO A 58 -7.85 6.51 20.80
C PRO A 58 -7.46 7.82 20.09
N LYS A 59 -6.20 8.23 20.19
CA LYS A 59 -5.63 9.38 19.46
C LYS A 59 -4.32 8.94 18.84
N LEU A 60 -4.33 8.70 17.53
CA LEU A 60 -3.20 8.16 16.81
C LEU A 60 -3.02 8.86 15.46
N PHE A 61 -1.78 9.26 15.17
CA PHE A 61 -1.35 9.53 13.81
C PHE A 61 -0.63 8.28 13.28
N PHE A 62 -1.24 7.60 12.30
CA PHE A 62 -0.68 6.40 11.71
C PHE A 62 -0.21 6.70 10.27
N TYR A 63 1.09 6.58 10.03
CA TYR A 63 1.67 6.67 8.69
C TYR A 63 2.02 5.27 8.18
N TRP A 64 1.40 4.87 7.07
CA TRP A 64 1.70 3.62 6.36
C TRP A 64 2.25 3.93 4.98
N LEU A 65 3.48 3.50 4.72
CA LEU A 65 4.04 3.44 3.38
C LEU A 65 3.90 1.99 2.87
N THR A 66 3.05 1.78 1.86
CA THR A 66 2.81 0.47 1.24
C THR A 66 4.04 -0.01 0.47
N LEU A 67 4.04 -1.28 0.06
CA LEU A 67 5.21 -1.91 -0.59
C LEU A 67 4.87 -2.82 -1.77
N THR A 68 3.78 -3.60 -1.68
CA THR A 68 3.54 -4.73 -2.59
C THR A 68 3.40 -4.28 -4.04
N SER A 69 2.85 -3.09 -4.27
CA SER A 69 2.73 -2.50 -5.61
C SER A 69 3.99 -1.79 -6.11
N HIS A 70 5.18 -2.12 -5.59
CA HIS A 70 6.46 -1.71 -6.16
C HIS A 70 6.84 -2.63 -7.35
N SER A 71 7.61 -2.11 -8.31
CA SER A 71 8.14 -2.88 -9.44
C SER A 71 8.93 -4.11 -8.95
N SER A 72 8.80 -5.29 -9.57
CA SER A 72 8.28 -5.57 -10.94
C SER A 72 6.85 -6.13 -11.04
N TYR A 73 5.97 -5.90 -10.06
CA TYR A 73 4.54 -6.30 -10.12
C TYR A 73 4.28 -7.78 -10.50
N PRO A 74 4.92 -8.76 -9.83
CA PRO A 74 4.80 -10.15 -10.24
C PRO A 74 3.42 -10.73 -9.94
N GLU A 75 2.95 -11.60 -10.83
CA GLU A 75 1.64 -12.26 -10.69
C GLU A 75 1.52 -13.10 -9.41
N SER A 76 2.64 -13.61 -8.88
CA SER A 76 2.67 -14.37 -7.61
C SER A 76 2.22 -13.56 -6.40
N ASP A 77 2.29 -12.23 -6.47
CA ASP A 77 1.90 -11.33 -5.39
C ASP A 77 0.43 -10.90 -5.51
N ILE A 78 -0.21 -11.19 -6.66
CA ILE A 78 -1.63 -10.92 -6.92
C ILE A 78 -2.46 -12.10 -6.40
N THR A 79 -3.35 -11.83 -5.45
CA THR A 79 -4.30 -12.80 -4.91
C THR A 79 -5.74 -12.47 -5.28
N ASN A 80 -6.00 -11.22 -5.68
CA ASN A 80 -7.30 -10.74 -6.13
C ASN A 80 -7.31 -10.53 -7.65
N HIS A 81 -8.10 -11.35 -8.34
CA HIS A 81 -8.23 -11.33 -9.81
C HIS A 81 -9.57 -10.74 -10.29
N ARG A 82 -10.26 -9.93 -9.47
CA ARG A 82 -11.57 -9.36 -9.87
C ARG A 82 -11.49 -8.33 -11.00
N LEU A 83 -10.31 -7.72 -11.20
CA LEU A 83 -10.11 -6.73 -12.25
C LEU A 83 -9.84 -7.43 -13.58
N ASP A 84 -10.72 -7.15 -14.54
CA ASP A 84 -10.58 -7.54 -15.93
C ASP A 84 -9.96 -6.38 -16.73
N CYS A 85 -8.64 -6.44 -16.94
CA CYS A 85 -7.87 -5.36 -17.55
C CYS A 85 -8.32 -5.00 -18.97
N ALA A 86 -8.77 -6.00 -19.75
CA ALA A 86 -9.27 -5.77 -21.09
C ALA A 86 -10.53 -4.88 -21.10
N LYS A 87 -11.43 -5.02 -20.10
CA LYS A 87 -12.61 -4.16 -19.95
C LYS A 87 -12.28 -2.71 -19.61
N HIS A 88 -11.06 -2.44 -19.15
CA HIS A 88 -10.58 -1.12 -18.76
C HIS A 88 -9.50 -0.59 -19.71
N GLU A 89 -9.34 -1.20 -20.89
CA GLU A 89 -8.33 -0.81 -21.89
C GLU A 89 -6.89 -0.78 -21.35
N LEU A 90 -6.60 -1.60 -20.34
CA LEU A 90 -5.27 -1.74 -19.76
C LEU A 90 -4.48 -2.81 -20.52
N ALA A 91 -3.23 -2.49 -20.88
CA ALA A 91 -2.33 -3.48 -21.44
C ALA A 91 -2.00 -4.55 -20.39
N GLU A 92 -2.00 -5.83 -20.79
CA GLU A 92 -1.54 -6.94 -19.96
C GLU A 92 -0.05 -6.79 -19.60
N GLY A 93 0.39 -7.51 -18.56
CA GLY A 93 1.73 -7.37 -17.99
C GLY A 93 1.78 -6.30 -16.89
N ASP A 94 2.90 -5.58 -16.78
CA ASP A 94 3.21 -4.69 -15.65
C ASP A 94 2.12 -3.65 -15.36
N ILE A 95 1.51 -3.05 -16.39
CA ILE A 95 0.41 -2.09 -16.22
C ILE A 95 -0.76 -2.75 -15.52
N CYS A 96 -1.28 -3.83 -16.11
CA CYS A 96 -2.41 -4.57 -15.55
C CYS A 96 -2.11 -5.13 -14.16
N ASN A 97 -0.91 -5.68 -13.95
CA ASN A 97 -0.50 -6.26 -12.67
C ASN A 97 -0.39 -5.19 -11.58
N ASN A 98 0.17 -4.02 -11.88
CA ASN A 98 0.19 -2.90 -10.93
C ASN A 98 -1.25 -2.51 -10.53
N VAL A 99 -2.16 -2.36 -11.50
CA VAL A 99 -3.56 -1.99 -11.20
C VAL A 99 -4.27 -3.09 -10.42
N ARG A 100 -4.02 -4.38 -10.70
CA ARG A 100 -4.55 -5.51 -9.90
C ARG A 100 -4.08 -5.46 -8.44
N LEU A 101 -2.80 -5.15 -8.20
CA LEU A 101 -2.26 -4.98 -6.84
C LEU A 101 -2.89 -3.79 -6.12
N GLN A 102 -3.13 -2.67 -6.81
CA GLN A 102 -3.86 -1.52 -6.25
C GLN A 102 -5.31 -1.89 -5.91
N VAL A 103 -6.01 -2.59 -6.81
CA VAL A 103 -7.38 -3.09 -6.57
C VAL A 103 -7.43 -3.97 -5.33
N GLN A 104 -6.49 -4.89 -5.17
CA GLN A 104 -6.37 -5.74 -3.98
C GLN A 104 -6.21 -4.92 -2.71
N PHE A 105 -5.28 -3.95 -2.70
CA PHE A 105 -5.07 -3.06 -1.56
C PHE A 105 -6.35 -2.30 -1.20
N PHE A 106 -7.03 -1.71 -2.19
CA PHE A 106 -8.25 -0.93 -1.93
C PHE A 106 -9.42 -1.79 -1.43
N ASP A 107 -9.54 -3.03 -1.88
CA ASP A 107 -10.55 -3.97 -1.36
C ASP A 107 -10.29 -4.31 0.11
N ASP A 108 -9.03 -4.53 0.48
CA ASP A 108 -8.68 -4.83 1.87
C ASP A 108 -8.77 -3.57 2.76
N LEU A 109 -8.45 -2.39 2.22
CA LEU A 109 -8.68 -1.12 2.88
C LEU A 109 -10.17 -0.91 3.14
N ALA A 110 -11.05 -1.17 2.18
CA ALA A 110 -12.49 -1.05 2.38
C ALA A 110 -12.96 -1.91 3.57
N LYS A 111 -12.50 -3.16 3.66
CA LYS A 111 -12.80 -4.06 4.80
C LYS A 111 -12.26 -3.54 6.13
N LEU A 112 -11.06 -2.93 6.14
CA LEU A 112 -10.51 -2.29 7.33
C LEU A 112 -11.38 -1.10 7.77
N LEU A 113 -11.83 -0.26 6.84
CA LEU A 113 -12.63 0.93 7.15
C LEU A 113 -14.02 0.59 7.73
N GLU A 114 -14.52 -0.62 7.49
CA GLU A 114 -15.75 -1.14 8.10
C GLU A 114 -15.58 -1.57 9.58
N GLN A 115 -14.34 -1.67 10.07
CA GLN A 115 -14.07 -2.13 11.43
C GLN A 115 -14.48 -1.08 12.48
N PRO A 116 -15.04 -1.50 13.64
CA PRO A 116 -15.46 -0.58 14.70
C PRO A 116 -14.35 0.36 15.20
N GLU A 117 -13.11 -0.12 15.23
CA GLU A 117 -11.95 0.63 15.70
C GLU A 117 -11.52 1.75 14.75
N MET A 118 -12.00 1.73 13.50
CA MET A 118 -11.77 2.79 12.51
C MET A 118 -12.81 3.92 12.59
N LYS A 119 -13.87 3.78 13.38
CA LYS A 119 -14.93 4.80 13.48
C LYS A 119 -14.38 6.16 13.89
N GLY A 120 -14.71 7.19 13.11
CA GLY A 120 -14.25 8.56 13.33
C GLY A 120 -12.82 8.85 12.87
N VAL A 121 -12.07 7.86 12.39
CA VAL A 121 -10.73 8.05 11.82
C VAL A 121 -10.81 8.82 10.51
N GLU A 122 -9.90 9.77 10.35
CA GLU A 122 -9.67 10.50 9.11
C GLU A 122 -8.58 9.78 8.32
N VAL A 123 -8.88 9.40 7.08
CA VAL A 123 -8.03 8.56 6.24
C VAL A 123 -7.70 9.32 4.97
N ILE A 124 -6.40 9.46 4.72
CA ILE A 124 -5.85 10.07 3.52
C ILE A 124 -4.98 9.01 2.84
N VAL A 125 -5.32 8.67 1.60
CA VAL A 125 -4.52 7.80 0.73
C VAL A 125 -3.98 8.66 -0.40
N VAL A 126 -2.67 8.62 -0.62
CA VAL A 126 -2.00 9.42 -1.66
C VAL A 126 -1.00 8.52 -2.38
N GLY A 127 -1.03 8.52 -3.70
CA GLY A 127 0.04 7.91 -4.50
C GLY A 127 1.34 8.69 -4.30
N ASP A 128 2.46 7.98 -4.21
CA ASP A 128 3.78 8.59 -4.02
C ASP A 128 4.39 9.05 -5.34
N HIS A 129 4.30 8.23 -6.39
CA HIS A 129 4.71 8.56 -7.75
C HIS A 129 4.01 7.66 -8.79
N MET A 130 4.15 8.02 -10.07
CA MET A 130 3.75 7.13 -11.16
C MET A 130 4.62 5.86 -11.15
N PRO A 131 4.05 4.65 -11.25
CA PRO A 131 4.85 3.42 -11.20
C PRO A 131 5.82 3.34 -12.40
N PRO A 132 7.08 2.90 -12.19
CA PRO A 132 7.99 2.67 -13.30
C PRO A 132 7.54 1.47 -14.11
N ILE A 133 7.16 1.71 -15.36
CA ILE A 133 6.83 0.66 -16.34
C ILE A 133 7.97 0.59 -17.36
N MET A 134 8.54 -0.60 -17.52
CA MET A 134 9.61 -0.84 -18.49
C MET A 134 9.02 -1.27 -19.83
N GLY A 135 9.59 -0.78 -20.93
CA GLY A 135 9.19 -1.14 -22.30
C GLY A 135 8.33 -0.09 -23.01
N ASP A 136 8.04 -0.34 -24.29
CA ASP A 136 7.27 0.56 -25.16
C ASP A 136 5.78 0.24 -25.07
N VAL A 137 5.16 0.59 -23.93
CA VAL A 137 3.73 0.38 -23.68
C VAL A 137 3.05 1.76 -23.64
N PRO A 138 1.84 1.95 -24.22
CA PRO A 138 1.14 3.24 -24.19
C PRO A 138 0.70 3.66 -22.78
N LEU A 139 1.58 4.32 -22.02
CA LEU A 139 1.34 4.69 -20.62
C LEU A 139 0.24 5.74 -20.45
N TYR A 140 0.19 6.73 -21.34
CA TYR A 140 -0.65 7.93 -21.20
C TYR A 140 -2.16 7.67 -21.18
N LYS A 141 -2.61 6.47 -21.55
CA LYS A 141 -4.02 6.07 -21.45
C LYS A 141 -4.42 5.62 -20.05
N ALA A 142 -3.49 5.05 -19.30
CA ALA A 142 -3.72 4.48 -17.98
C ALA A 142 -3.06 5.29 -16.85
N MET A 143 -1.98 6.01 -17.17
CA MET A 143 -1.11 6.67 -16.22
C MET A 143 -0.61 8.00 -16.77
N HIS A 144 -0.74 9.05 -15.96
CA HIS A 144 -0.32 10.40 -16.32
C HIS A 144 1.00 10.74 -15.62
N TRP A 145 1.93 11.31 -16.38
CA TRP A 145 3.24 11.69 -15.87
C TRP A 145 3.11 12.80 -14.82
N GLN A 146 3.78 12.63 -13.67
CA GLN A 146 3.75 13.56 -12.53
C GLN A 146 2.38 13.79 -11.87
N GLU A 147 1.40 12.94 -12.16
CA GLU A 147 0.11 12.95 -11.48
C GLU A 147 -0.04 11.71 -10.58
N VAL A 148 -0.66 11.91 -9.41
CA VAL A 148 -0.96 10.83 -8.48
C VAL A 148 -2.41 10.95 -8.00
N GLY A 149 -3.06 9.80 -7.87
CA GLY A 149 -4.39 9.73 -7.26
C GLY A 149 -4.31 9.99 -5.76
N TRP A 150 -5.33 10.63 -5.20
CA TRP A 150 -5.49 10.76 -3.77
C TRP A 150 -6.97 10.68 -3.36
N LEU A 151 -7.20 10.22 -2.15
CA LEU A 151 -8.51 10.09 -1.53
C LEU A 151 -8.42 10.59 -0.10
N HIS A 152 -9.39 11.41 0.31
CA HIS A 152 -9.59 11.78 1.70
C HIS A 152 -11.03 11.43 2.10
N LEU A 153 -11.17 10.67 3.18
CA LEU A 153 -12.46 10.35 3.78
C LEU A 153 -12.38 10.37 5.30
N LYS A 154 -13.54 10.53 5.94
CA LYS A 154 -13.73 10.28 7.36
C LYS A 154 -14.66 9.10 7.55
N VAL A 155 -14.22 8.10 8.30
CA VAL A 155 -15.04 6.93 8.64
C VAL A 155 -16.18 7.40 9.56
N LYS A 156 -17.42 7.05 9.19
CA LYS A 156 -18.61 7.45 9.97
C LYS A 156 -18.52 6.90 11.39
N SER A 157 -18.82 7.74 12.37
CA SER A 157 -18.92 7.37 13.79
C SER A 157 -20.12 6.49 14.07
#